data_AF-A0A9J7MC54-F1
#
_entry.id   AF-A0A9J7MC54-F1
#
_cell.length_a   1.000
_cell.length_b   1.000
_cell.length_c   1.000
_cell.angle_alpha   90.00
_cell.angle_beta   90.00
_cell.angle_gamma   90.00
#
_symmetry.space_group_name_H-M   'P 1'
#
loop_
_entity.id
_entity.type
_entity.pdbx_description
1 polymer ?
#
loop_
_entity_poly.entity_id
_entity_poly.type
_entity_poly.pdbx_seq_one_letter_code
_entity_poly.pdbx_strand_id
1 'polypeptide(L)'
;MLKRACLSKKSAYFVSRVCLREQSAMATASEQNEVKERFTFFWLKDSPFSQFHPSWFKVDDIMYCCAEQYMMYQKAVVFEDHEIGQQILETDVPPEIKALGRQVRNYDDDIWNAHCQRVVKEGNRSKFTQNPLLLKKLLATKGTTLVEASPNDTKWGIGLHEKNPKAFNRSTWRGQNLLGAILTELRDELLTEMAGSSEESNSEEEQFTFFFRKESPFSQFHPAEFKVDDVTFNCAEQYMMYQKAVVFEDHAIGQQILECDVPPQIKALGRQVRNYNDDVWNAHCQRVVKEGNRAKFTQNPHLRKALLATQGTTLVEASPRDRKWGIGLSEKNMKAHNRKTWRGQNLLGAILTELRDELIAEGAGSSGESSSDDQT
;
A
#
# COMPACT_ATOMS: atom_id res chain seq x y z
N MET A 1 -60.43 -58.66 -65.02
CA MET A 1 -60.26 -59.71 -64.00
C MET A 1 -59.04 -59.40 -63.14
N LEU A 2 -59.28 -59.25 -61.83
CA LEU A 2 -58.44 -59.58 -60.66
C LEU A 2 -56.91 -59.32 -60.64
N LYS A 3 -56.55 -58.42 -59.70
CA LYS A 3 -55.50 -58.49 -58.66
C LYS A 3 -54.03 -58.55 -59.07
N ARG A 4 -53.23 -57.58 -58.58
CA ARG A 4 -52.34 -57.78 -57.41
C ARG A 4 -51.69 -56.50 -56.87
N ALA A 5 -52.11 -56.17 -55.65
CA ALA A 5 -51.35 -55.85 -54.44
C ALA A 5 -50.02 -55.06 -54.49
N CYS A 6 -50.10 -53.93 -53.77
CA CYS A 6 -49.09 -53.19 -53.02
C CYS A 6 -48.08 -54.05 -52.23
N LEU A 7 -46.82 -53.60 -52.11
CA LEU A 7 -46.07 -53.50 -50.84
C LEU A 7 -44.74 -52.72 -50.98
N SER A 8 -44.63 -51.66 -50.15
CA SER A 8 -43.46 -51.17 -49.41
C SER A 8 -42.29 -50.48 -50.15
N LYS A 9 -42.41 -49.16 -50.34
CA LYS A 9 -41.30 -48.20 -50.43
C LYS A 9 -40.68 -47.98 -49.04
N LYS A 10 -39.79 -48.87 -48.59
CA LYS A 10 -38.89 -48.64 -47.44
C LYS A 10 -37.46 -49.00 -47.85
N SER A 11 -36.75 -48.08 -48.52
CA SER A 11 -35.28 -48.10 -48.54
C SER A 11 -34.59 -46.88 -49.18
N ALA A 12 -35.31 -45.78 -49.46
CA ALA A 12 -34.71 -44.58 -50.10
C ALA A 12 -34.92 -43.27 -49.32
N TYR A 13 -35.32 -43.36 -48.04
CA TYR A 13 -35.65 -42.18 -47.21
C TYR A 13 -34.73 -41.99 -45.99
N PHE A 14 -33.63 -42.74 -45.86
CA PHE A 14 -32.79 -42.71 -44.65
C PHE A 14 -31.39 -42.11 -44.83
N VAL A 15 -30.99 -41.72 -46.04
CA VAL A 15 -29.64 -41.13 -46.27
C VAL A 15 -29.66 -39.61 -46.53
N SER A 16 -30.84 -39.01 -46.75
CA SER A 16 -30.94 -37.55 -47.01
C SER A 16 -31.38 -36.72 -45.78
N ARG A 17 -31.87 -37.35 -44.70
CA ARG A 17 -32.34 -36.64 -43.49
C ARG A 17 -31.31 -36.43 -42.39
N VAL A 18 -30.16 -37.10 -42.44
CA VAL A 18 -29.08 -36.92 -41.46
C VAL A 18 -28.19 -35.73 -41.84
N CYS A 19 -27.88 -35.55 -43.13
CA CYS A 19 -26.99 -34.46 -43.56
C CYS A 19 -27.65 -33.05 -43.54
N LEU A 20 -28.97 -32.95 -43.76
CA LEU A 20 -29.71 -31.67 -43.62
C LEU A 20 -30.08 -31.32 -42.17
N ARG A 21 -30.05 -32.29 -41.25
CA ARG A 21 -30.20 -32.01 -39.81
C ARG A 21 -28.90 -31.56 -39.16
N GLU A 22 -27.74 -31.96 -39.68
CA GLU A 22 -26.45 -31.47 -39.19
C GLU A 22 -26.13 -30.05 -39.67
N GLN A 23 -26.52 -29.68 -40.89
CA GLN A 23 -26.39 -28.28 -41.34
C GLN A 23 -27.44 -27.34 -40.72
N SER A 24 -28.61 -27.85 -40.32
CA SER A 24 -29.61 -27.07 -39.55
C SER A 24 -29.35 -27.06 -38.05
N ALA A 25 -28.57 -28.00 -37.50
CA ALA A 25 -28.16 -28.02 -36.09
C ALA A 25 -26.85 -27.28 -35.82
N MET A 26 -26.05 -26.97 -36.87
CA MET A 26 -24.89 -26.09 -36.76
C MET A 26 -25.23 -24.59 -36.89
N ALA A 27 -26.48 -24.23 -37.21
CA ALA A 27 -26.92 -22.83 -37.28
C ALA A 27 -27.66 -22.36 -36.01
N THR A 28 -27.88 -23.23 -35.02
CA THR A 28 -28.59 -22.88 -33.77
C THR A 28 -27.87 -23.50 -32.56
N ALA A 29 -26.59 -23.18 -32.41
CA ALA A 29 -25.83 -23.47 -31.18
C ALA A 29 -24.69 -22.45 -31.00
N SER A 30 -24.99 -21.19 -31.30
CA SER A 30 -24.24 -20.07 -30.74
C SER A 30 -25.23 -19.13 -30.07
N GLU A 31 -26.02 -19.64 -29.13
CA GLU A 31 -26.42 -18.79 -28.00
C GLU A 31 -25.13 -18.53 -27.22
N GLN A 32 -24.40 -17.53 -27.72
CA GLN A 32 -23.38 -16.86 -26.96
C GLN A 32 -24.04 -16.54 -25.62
N ASN A 33 -23.47 -17.09 -24.56
CA ASN A 33 -23.76 -16.66 -23.21
C ASN A 33 -23.15 -15.25 -23.10
N GLU A 34 -23.75 -14.28 -23.81
CA GLU A 34 -23.40 -12.87 -23.76
C GLU A 34 -23.62 -12.46 -22.31
N VAL A 35 -22.53 -12.21 -21.60
CA VAL A 35 -22.59 -11.61 -20.26
C VAL A 35 -23.25 -10.25 -20.44
N LYS A 36 -24.56 -10.20 -20.16
CA LYS A 36 -25.36 -9.00 -20.35
C LYS A 36 -24.78 -7.89 -19.48
N GLU A 37 -24.32 -6.82 -20.12
CA GLU A 37 -23.78 -5.65 -19.43
C GLU A 37 -24.79 -5.14 -18.39
N ARG A 38 -24.31 -4.90 -17.18
CA ARG A 38 -25.12 -4.36 -16.08
C ARG A 38 -24.85 -2.87 -15.93
N PHE A 39 -25.91 -2.10 -15.73
CA PHE A 39 -25.83 -0.65 -15.59
C PHE A 39 -26.20 -0.20 -14.18
N THR A 40 -25.48 0.79 -13.67
CA THR A 40 -25.89 1.59 -12.51
C THR A 40 -26.25 2.98 -13.02
N PHE A 41 -27.56 3.23 -13.15
CA PHE A 41 -28.06 4.52 -13.60
C PHE A 41 -27.99 5.55 -12.48
N PHE A 42 -27.70 6.78 -12.87
CA PHE A 42 -27.84 7.96 -12.02
C PHE A 42 -28.26 9.16 -12.86
N TRP A 43 -28.93 10.12 -12.23
CA TRP A 43 -29.44 11.31 -12.92
C TRP A 43 -29.79 12.42 -11.92
N LEU A 44 -30.30 12.06 -10.76
CA LEU A 44 -30.69 13.01 -9.72
C LEU A 44 -29.45 13.74 -9.17
N LYS A 45 -29.63 15.03 -8.84
CA LYS A 45 -28.59 15.87 -8.23
C LYS A 45 -28.08 15.31 -6.89
N ASP A 46 -28.97 14.63 -6.16
CA ASP A 46 -28.64 13.99 -4.89
C ASP A 46 -27.87 12.68 -5.06
N SER A 47 -27.75 12.18 -6.29
CA SER A 47 -26.90 11.01 -6.57
C SER A 47 -25.46 11.33 -6.18
N PRO A 48 -24.76 10.44 -5.45
CA PRO A 48 -23.34 10.61 -5.14
C PRO A 48 -22.46 10.72 -6.39
N PHE A 49 -22.96 10.27 -7.55
CA PHE A 49 -22.26 10.27 -8.83
C PHE A 49 -22.48 11.55 -9.64
N SER A 50 -23.42 12.41 -9.22
CA SER A 50 -23.68 13.69 -9.90
C SER A 50 -22.53 14.68 -9.69
N GLN A 51 -22.23 15.47 -10.72
CA GLN A 51 -21.32 16.62 -10.63
C GLN A 51 -21.78 17.66 -9.60
N PHE A 52 -23.10 17.78 -9.44
CA PHE A 52 -23.73 18.76 -8.54
C PHE A 52 -23.87 18.26 -7.10
N HIS A 53 -23.51 17.01 -6.82
CA HIS A 53 -23.62 16.45 -5.47
C HIS A 53 -22.73 17.23 -4.50
N PRO A 54 -23.28 17.79 -3.40
CA PRO A 54 -22.48 18.51 -2.42
C PRO A 54 -21.40 17.61 -1.82
N SER A 55 -20.14 17.99 -2.01
CA SER A 55 -18.99 17.31 -1.42
C SER A 55 -17.81 18.26 -1.46
N TRP A 56 -17.44 18.77 -0.29
CA TRP A 56 -16.29 19.63 -0.17
C TRP A 56 -15.00 18.85 -0.36
N PHE A 57 -14.11 19.32 -1.23
CA PHE A 57 -12.77 18.77 -1.43
C PHE A 57 -11.78 19.87 -1.80
N LYS A 58 -10.49 19.61 -1.58
CA LYS A 58 -9.40 20.57 -1.76
C LYS A 58 -8.47 20.14 -2.89
N VAL A 59 -8.13 21.05 -3.81
CA VAL A 59 -7.12 20.85 -4.86
C VAL A 59 -6.27 22.11 -4.98
N ASP A 60 -4.94 21.99 -4.95
CA ASP A 60 -3.99 23.11 -5.04
C ASP A 60 -4.32 24.30 -4.14
N ASP A 61 -4.60 23.97 -2.87
CA ASP A 61 -5.02 24.93 -1.84
C ASP A 61 -6.39 25.62 -2.00
N ILE A 62 -7.13 25.31 -3.07
CA ILE A 62 -8.48 25.81 -3.31
C ILE A 62 -9.53 24.80 -2.84
N MET A 63 -10.55 25.30 -2.12
CA MET A 63 -11.70 24.50 -1.69
C MET A 63 -12.82 24.58 -2.72
N TYR A 64 -13.41 23.43 -3.05
CA TYR A 64 -14.54 23.32 -3.96
C TYR A 64 -15.73 22.66 -3.25
N CYS A 65 -16.94 23.20 -3.42
CA CYS A 65 -18.16 22.69 -2.79
C CYS A 65 -18.74 21.44 -3.50
N CYS A 66 -18.43 21.27 -4.79
CA CYS A 66 -18.83 20.13 -5.60
C CYS A 66 -17.94 20.00 -6.85
N ALA A 67 -18.08 18.90 -7.59
CA ALA A 67 -17.27 18.65 -8.78
C ALA A 67 -17.61 19.60 -9.96
N GLU A 68 -18.83 20.14 -10.00
CA GLU A 68 -19.19 21.19 -10.97
C GLU A 68 -18.38 22.47 -10.75
N GLN A 69 -18.21 22.91 -9.50
CA GLN A 69 -17.44 24.13 -9.19
C GLN A 69 -15.99 23.99 -9.66
N TYR A 70 -15.37 22.84 -9.37
CA TYR A 70 -14.04 22.50 -9.88
C TYR A 70 -13.99 22.53 -11.41
N MET A 71 -14.94 21.86 -12.08
CA MET A 71 -14.98 21.77 -13.53
C MET A 71 -15.12 23.16 -14.18
N MET A 72 -16.00 24.01 -13.67
CA MET A 72 -16.21 25.36 -14.21
C MET A 72 -15.04 26.29 -13.91
N TYR A 73 -14.43 26.20 -12.72
CA TYR A 73 -13.22 26.94 -12.39
C TYR A 73 -12.06 26.56 -13.33
N GLN A 74 -11.81 25.26 -13.51
CA GLN A 74 -10.78 24.77 -14.43
C GLN A 74 -11.08 25.14 -15.88
N LYS A 75 -12.35 25.20 -16.27
CA LYS A 75 -12.75 25.75 -17.56
C LYS A 75 -12.31 27.21 -17.70
N ALA A 76 -12.56 28.04 -16.70
CA ALA A 76 -12.11 29.43 -16.71
C ALA A 76 -10.57 29.54 -16.78
N VAL A 77 -9.84 28.66 -16.08
CA VAL A 77 -8.37 28.57 -16.16
C VAL A 77 -7.89 28.22 -17.57
N VAL A 78 -8.50 27.24 -18.25
CA VAL A 78 -8.14 26.84 -19.63
C VAL A 78 -8.26 27.98 -20.63
N PHE A 79 -9.21 28.90 -20.43
CA PHE A 79 -9.44 30.05 -21.30
C PHE A 79 -8.90 31.38 -20.73
N GLU A 80 -8.06 31.30 -19.68
CA GLU A 80 -7.44 32.45 -19.02
C GLU A 80 -8.43 33.52 -18.52
N ASP A 81 -9.67 33.12 -18.23
CA ASP A 81 -10.73 34.00 -17.72
C ASP A 81 -10.73 34.02 -16.18
N HIS A 82 -9.72 34.69 -15.63
CA HIS A 82 -9.54 34.78 -14.17
C HIS A 82 -10.71 35.47 -13.45
N GLU A 83 -11.42 36.38 -14.13
CA GLU A 83 -12.55 37.10 -13.55
C GLU A 83 -13.76 36.17 -13.34
N ILE A 84 -14.16 35.42 -14.36
CA ILE A 84 -15.20 34.40 -14.22
C ILE A 84 -14.74 33.29 -13.27
N GLY A 85 -13.45 32.91 -13.32
CA GLY A 85 -12.86 31.95 -12.37
C GLY A 85 -13.05 32.37 -10.92
N GLN A 86 -12.78 33.63 -10.58
CA GLN A 86 -13.00 34.16 -9.23
C GLN A 86 -14.48 34.13 -8.84
N GLN A 87 -15.38 34.58 -9.73
CA GLN A 87 -16.83 34.56 -9.46
C GLN A 87 -17.34 33.13 -9.19
N ILE A 88 -16.81 32.12 -9.89
CA ILE A 88 -17.15 30.71 -9.67
C ILE A 88 -16.75 30.24 -8.26
N LEU A 89 -15.61 30.70 -7.75
CA LEU A 89 -15.15 30.34 -6.40
C LEU A 89 -15.94 31.05 -5.29
N GLU A 90 -16.56 32.18 -5.58
CA GLU A 90 -17.34 32.97 -4.62
C GLU A 90 -18.76 32.44 -4.37
N THR A 91 -19.29 31.56 -5.23
CA THR A 91 -20.61 30.93 -5.06
C THR A 91 -20.50 29.42 -4.82
N ASP A 92 -21.31 28.89 -3.90
CA ASP A 92 -21.50 27.47 -3.66
C ASP A 92 -22.83 26.94 -4.23
N VAL A 93 -23.51 27.75 -5.04
CA VAL A 93 -24.85 27.46 -5.58
C VAL A 93 -24.73 26.81 -6.97
N PRO A 94 -25.10 25.51 -7.13
CA PRO A 94 -24.78 24.77 -8.35
C PRO A 94 -25.37 25.33 -9.66
N PRO A 95 -26.61 25.86 -9.69
CA PRO A 95 -27.12 26.56 -10.86
C PRO A 95 -26.34 27.82 -11.25
N GLU A 96 -25.86 28.60 -10.27
CA GLU A 96 -25.07 29.82 -10.49
C GLU A 96 -23.69 29.49 -11.03
N ILE A 97 -23.01 28.51 -10.41
CA ILE A 97 -21.73 27.96 -10.89
C ILE A 97 -21.83 27.58 -12.36
N LYS A 98 -22.87 26.85 -12.74
CA LYS A 98 -23.10 26.43 -14.13
C LYS A 98 -23.37 27.61 -15.06
N ALA A 99 -24.11 28.61 -14.59
CA ALA A 99 -24.41 29.81 -15.36
C ALA A 99 -23.14 30.65 -15.61
N LEU A 100 -22.25 30.78 -14.62
CA LEU A 100 -20.96 31.43 -14.75
C LEU A 100 -20.03 30.66 -15.70
N GLY A 101 -20.00 29.33 -15.60
CA GLY A 101 -19.23 28.49 -16.53
C GLY A 101 -19.65 28.58 -18.01
N ARG A 102 -20.88 29.07 -18.29
CA ARG A 102 -21.33 29.40 -19.66
C ARG A 102 -20.86 30.77 -20.14
N GLN A 103 -20.40 31.62 -19.23
CA GLN A 103 -19.95 32.99 -19.51
C GLN A 103 -18.42 33.11 -19.67
N VAL A 104 -17.68 32.01 -19.53
CA VAL A 104 -16.23 31.96 -19.76
C VAL A 104 -15.90 32.52 -21.14
N ARG A 105 -15.07 33.57 -21.17
CA ARG A 105 -14.62 34.27 -22.38
C ARG A 105 -13.72 33.38 -23.22
N ASN A 106 -13.63 33.69 -24.51
CA ASN A 106 -12.76 33.00 -25.48
C ASN A 106 -12.99 31.48 -25.56
N TYR A 107 -14.17 31.01 -25.14
CA TYR A 107 -14.50 29.59 -25.16
C TYR A 107 -14.44 29.03 -26.58
N ASP A 108 -13.75 27.90 -26.71
CA ASP A 108 -13.65 27.11 -27.92
C ASP A 108 -13.97 25.65 -27.61
N ASP A 109 -14.87 25.05 -28.39
CA ASP A 109 -15.33 23.68 -28.16
C ASP A 109 -14.21 22.65 -28.36
N ASP A 110 -13.32 22.83 -29.33
CA ASP A 110 -12.26 21.87 -29.63
C ASP A 110 -11.20 21.88 -28.53
N ILE A 111 -10.80 23.07 -28.08
CA ILE A 111 -9.91 23.24 -26.92
C ILE A 111 -10.55 22.60 -25.69
N TRP A 112 -11.81 22.91 -25.40
CA TRP A 112 -12.46 22.34 -24.21
C TRP A 112 -12.63 20.83 -24.31
N ASN A 113 -12.97 20.29 -25.48
CA ASN A 113 -13.10 18.85 -25.70
C ASN A 113 -11.78 18.11 -25.47
N ALA A 114 -10.64 18.74 -25.77
CA ALA A 114 -9.32 18.17 -25.49
C ALA A 114 -8.98 18.11 -23.98
N HIS A 115 -9.60 18.96 -23.15
CA HIS A 115 -9.28 19.06 -21.72
C HIS A 115 -10.37 18.50 -20.79
N CYS A 116 -11.64 18.54 -21.19
CA CYS A 116 -12.77 18.41 -20.26
C CYS A 116 -12.82 17.05 -19.55
N GLN A 117 -12.44 15.97 -20.23
CA GLN A 117 -12.46 14.63 -19.61
C GLN A 117 -11.42 14.50 -18.50
N ARG A 118 -10.20 15.02 -18.73
CA ARG A 118 -9.13 15.06 -17.72
C ARG A 118 -9.57 15.86 -16.50
N VAL A 119 -10.09 17.08 -16.74
CA VAL A 119 -10.60 17.95 -15.67
C VAL A 119 -11.70 17.26 -14.87
N VAL A 120 -12.70 16.67 -15.52
CA VAL A 120 -13.79 15.97 -14.82
C VAL A 120 -13.28 14.76 -14.04
N LYS A 121 -12.31 14.00 -14.57
CA LYS A 121 -11.70 12.87 -13.88
C LYS A 121 -10.94 13.31 -12.63
N GLU A 122 -10.13 14.37 -12.71
CA GLU A 122 -9.36 14.93 -11.58
C GLU A 122 -10.27 15.47 -10.46
N GLY A 123 -11.31 16.22 -10.83
CA GLY A 123 -12.30 16.74 -9.89
C GLY A 123 -13.05 15.61 -9.17
N ASN A 124 -13.45 14.56 -9.91
CA ASN A 124 -14.09 13.39 -9.31
C ASN A 124 -13.12 12.56 -8.48
N ARG A 125 -11.87 12.36 -8.91
CA ARG A 125 -10.85 11.69 -8.08
C ARG A 125 -10.71 12.41 -6.74
N SER A 126 -10.58 13.73 -6.74
CA SER A 126 -10.47 14.53 -5.52
C SER A 126 -11.72 14.42 -4.64
N LYS A 127 -12.91 14.57 -5.24
CA LYS A 127 -14.21 14.40 -4.57
C LYS A 127 -14.32 13.03 -3.86
N PHE A 128 -14.03 11.94 -4.56
CA PHE A 128 -14.22 10.59 -4.02
C PHE A 128 -13.10 10.24 -3.03
N THR A 129 -11.83 10.50 -3.34
CA THR A 129 -10.70 10.12 -2.45
C THR A 129 -10.67 10.89 -1.14
N GLN A 130 -11.21 12.12 -1.09
CA GLN A 130 -11.30 12.93 0.14
C GLN A 130 -12.58 12.69 0.94
N ASN A 131 -13.56 11.94 0.40
CA ASN A 131 -14.81 11.61 1.09
C ASN A 131 -15.01 10.08 1.17
N PRO A 132 -14.65 9.43 2.30
CA PRO A 132 -14.73 7.98 2.44
C PRO A 132 -16.11 7.37 2.19
N LEU A 133 -17.19 8.11 2.52
CA LEU A 133 -18.55 7.63 2.30
C LEU A 133 -18.91 7.61 0.81
N LEU A 134 -18.51 8.64 0.06
CA LEU A 134 -18.72 8.68 -1.39
C LEU A 134 -17.82 7.66 -2.11
N LEU A 135 -16.57 7.52 -1.68
CA LEU A 135 -15.65 6.50 -2.20
C LEU A 135 -16.27 5.11 -2.08
N LYS A 136 -16.77 4.75 -0.89
CA LYS A 136 -17.43 3.47 -0.67
C LYS A 136 -18.61 3.26 -1.61
N LYS A 137 -19.43 4.30 -1.86
CA LYS A 137 -20.55 4.22 -2.82
C LYS A 137 -20.08 4.02 -4.25
N LEU A 138 -18.98 4.66 -4.68
CA LEU A 138 -18.39 4.46 -6.00
C LEU A 138 -17.87 3.02 -6.17
N LEU A 139 -17.07 2.54 -5.23
CA LEU A 139 -16.50 1.19 -5.28
C LEU A 139 -17.58 0.09 -5.26
N ALA A 140 -18.70 0.33 -4.56
CA ALA A 140 -19.83 -0.61 -4.50
C ALA A 140 -20.51 -0.85 -5.87
N THR A 141 -20.25 -0.01 -6.87
CA THR A 141 -20.73 -0.21 -8.25
C THR A 141 -19.83 -1.15 -9.07
N LYS A 142 -18.84 -1.80 -8.45
CA LYS A 142 -17.95 -2.75 -9.13
C LYS A 142 -18.75 -3.78 -9.95
N GLY A 143 -18.33 -3.95 -11.20
CA GLY A 143 -18.96 -4.89 -12.13
C GLY A 143 -20.26 -4.38 -12.77
N THR A 144 -20.51 -3.07 -12.73
CA THR A 144 -21.50 -2.38 -13.56
C THR A 144 -20.85 -1.19 -14.29
N THR A 145 -21.44 -0.76 -15.39
CA THR A 145 -21.11 0.53 -16.02
C THR A 145 -21.98 1.61 -15.40
N LEU A 146 -21.36 2.71 -14.95
CA LEU A 146 -22.07 3.90 -14.47
C LEU A 146 -22.68 4.65 -15.67
N VAL A 147 -23.96 5.04 -15.55
CA VAL A 147 -24.70 5.66 -16.65
C VAL A 147 -25.45 6.91 -16.19
N GLU A 148 -25.06 8.06 -16.71
CA GLU A 148 -25.77 9.34 -16.50
C GLU A 148 -27.02 9.36 -17.39
N ALA A 149 -28.15 8.98 -16.80
CA ALA A 149 -29.47 8.85 -17.43
C ALA A 149 -30.21 10.18 -17.55
N SER A 150 -29.50 11.24 -17.93
CA SER A 150 -30.10 12.53 -18.23
C SER A 150 -30.82 12.49 -19.59
N PRO A 151 -32.13 12.82 -19.64
CA PRO A 151 -32.90 12.78 -20.88
C PRO A 151 -32.50 13.86 -21.89
N ASN A 152 -31.88 14.94 -21.42
CA ASN A 152 -31.58 16.14 -22.21
C ASN A 152 -30.08 16.34 -22.46
N ASP A 153 -29.21 15.53 -21.86
CA ASP A 153 -27.76 15.62 -22.04
C ASP A 153 -27.28 14.48 -22.95
N THR A 154 -26.77 14.83 -24.12
CA THR A 154 -26.21 13.89 -25.11
C THR A 154 -24.68 13.85 -25.12
N LYS A 155 -24.01 14.63 -24.28
CA LYS A 155 -22.54 14.61 -24.16
C LYS A 155 -22.12 13.85 -22.90
N TRP A 156 -22.51 14.35 -21.74
CA TRP A 156 -22.15 13.73 -20.46
C TRP A 156 -23.10 12.59 -20.08
N GLY A 157 -24.35 12.64 -20.55
CA GLY A 157 -25.36 11.60 -20.38
C GLY A 157 -25.71 10.82 -21.64
N ILE A 158 -26.70 9.92 -21.52
CA ILE A 158 -27.17 9.05 -22.61
C ILE A 158 -28.33 9.62 -23.43
N GLY A 159 -28.85 10.80 -23.06
CA GLY A 159 -30.03 11.40 -23.67
C GLY A 159 -31.30 10.57 -23.45
N LEU A 160 -31.39 9.77 -22.39
CA LEU A 160 -32.54 8.91 -22.04
C LEU A 160 -32.69 8.84 -20.52
N HIS A 161 -33.92 8.87 -20.03
CA HIS A 161 -34.23 8.67 -18.61
C HIS A 161 -34.05 7.19 -18.20
N GLU A 162 -33.66 6.92 -16.95
CA GLU A 162 -33.36 5.56 -16.43
C GLU A 162 -34.51 4.55 -16.60
N LYS A 163 -35.76 5.04 -16.58
CA LYS A 163 -36.98 4.24 -16.74
C LYS A 163 -37.29 3.89 -18.21
N ASN A 164 -36.59 4.48 -19.17
CA ASN A 164 -36.79 4.18 -20.57
C ASN A 164 -36.16 2.81 -20.90
N PRO A 165 -36.90 1.84 -21.46
CA PRO A 165 -36.33 0.53 -21.81
C PRO A 165 -35.10 0.60 -22.72
N LYS A 166 -35.00 1.64 -23.57
CA LYS A 166 -33.83 1.90 -24.42
C LYS A 166 -32.57 2.24 -23.60
N ALA A 167 -32.69 2.77 -22.38
CA ALA A 167 -31.54 3.06 -21.54
C ALA A 167 -30.70 1.80 -21.20
N PHE A 168 -31.32 0.61 -21.24
CA PHE A 168 -30.66 -0.67 -20.96
C PHE A 168 -29.96 -1.29 -22.18
N ASN A 169 -29.87 -0.57 -23.31
CA ASN A 169 -29.12 -1.00 -24.48
C ASN A 169 -28.26 0.16 -25.00
N ARG A 170 -26.94 0.04 -24.84
CA ARG A 170 -25.93 1.03 -25.25
C ARG A 170 -26.08 1.47 -26.72
N SER A 171 -26.44 0.55 -27.61
CA SER A 171 -26.63 0.86 -29.04
C SER A 171 -27.80 1.80 -29.33
N THR A 172 -28.71 1.98 -28.38
CA THR A 172 -29.89 2.85 -28.53
C THR A 172 -29.73 4.21 -27.85
N TRP A 173 -28.59 4.44 -27.20
CA TRP A 173 -28.29 5.72 -26.57
C TRP A 173 -28.09 6.80 -27.63
N ARG A 174 -28.55 8.00 -27.30
CA ARG A 174 -28.39 9.19 -28.17
C ARG A 174 -27.24 10.07 -27.71
N GLY A 175 -26.68 9.76 -26.54
CA GLY A 175 -25.57 10.48 -25.94
C GLY A 175 -24.38 9.61 -25.61
N GLN A 176 -23.26 10.25 -25.32
CA GLN A 176 -21.95 9.59 -25.20
C GLN A 176 -21.67 9.02 -23.80
N ASN A 177 -22.44 9.39 -22.78
CA ASN A 177 -22.22 8.96 -21.39
C ASN A 177 -20.80 9.23 -20.86
N LEU A 178 -20.17 10.36 -21.25
CA LEU A 178 -18.78 10.64 -20.87
C LEU A 178 -18.58 10.64 -19.34
N LEU A 179 -19.54 11.15 -18.57
CA LEU A 179 -19.42 11.17 -17.11
C LEU A 179 -19.44 9.75 -16.54
N GLY A 180 -20.38 8.92 -17.00
CA GLY A 180 -20.46 7.52 -16.58
C GLY A 180 -19.20 6.72 -16.94
N ALA A 181 -18.64 6.95 -18.13
CA ALA A 181 -17.38 6.34 -18.55
C ALA A 181 -16.21 6.74 -17.62
N ILE A 182 -16.03 8.04 -17.37
CA ILE A 182 -14.97 8.56 -16.48
C ILE A 182 -15.10 8.00 -15.06
N LEU A 183 -16.32 7.94 -14.50
CA LEU A 183 -16.53 7.41 -13.15
C LEU A 183 -16.28 5.90 -13.08
N THR A 184 -16.61 5.16 -14.14
CA THR A 184 -16.33 3.72 -14.25
C THR A 184 -14.82 3.49 -14.30
N GLU A 185 -14.11 4.21 -15.16
CA GLU A 185 -12.65 4.16 -15.28
C GLU A 185 -11.97 4.52 -13.96
N LEU A 186 -12.35 5.64 -13.35
CA LEU A 186 -11.80 6.10 -12.08
C LEU A 186 -12.01 5.08 -10.96
N ARG A 187 -13.20 4.46 -10.88
CA ARG A 187 -13.48 3.38 -9.91
C ARG A 187 -12.51 2.21 -10.10
N ASP A 188 -12.31 1.78 -11.34
CA ASP A 188 -11.49 0.61 -11.64
C ASP A 188 -9.99 0.90 -11.39
N GLU A 189 -9.54 2.12 -11.65
CA GLU A 189 -8.21 2.60 -11.22
C GLU A 189 -8.06 2.57 -9.70
N LEU A 190 -9.01 3.14 -8.96
CA LEU A 190 -8.97 3.16 -7.49
C LEU A 190 -9.03 1.74 -6.90
N LEU A 191 -9.83 0.84 -7.48
CA LEU A 191 -9.85 -0.57 -7.09
C LEU A 191 -8.50 -1.25 -7.33
N THR A 192 -7.83 -0.92 -8.44
CA THR A 192 -6.50 -1.46 -8.76
C THR A 192 -5.43 -0.89 -7.81
N GLU A 193 -5.46 0.40 -7.52
CA GLU A 193 -4.59 1.04 -6.52
C GLU A 193 -4.78 0.42 -5.13
N MET A 194 -6.03 0.18 -4.73
CA MET A 194 -6.35 -0.47 -3.46
C MET A 194 -5.94 -1.95 -3.46
N ALA A 195 -6.11 -2.67 -4.56
CA ALA A 195 -5.67 -4.06 -4.70
C ALA A 195 -4.13 -4.17 -4.68
N GLY A 196 -3.42 -3.28 -5.37
CA GLY A 196 -1.96 -3.19 -5.34
C GLY A 196 -1.42 -2.82 -3.96
N SER A 197 -2.13 -1.97 -3.22
CA SER A 197 -1.82 -1.69 -1.81
C SER A 197 -2.09 -2.89 -0.88
N SER A 198 -3.00 -3.81 -1.27
CA SER A 198 -3.31 -5.01 -0.51
C SER A 198 -2.40 -6.21 -0.84
N GLU A 199 -1.78 -6.24 -2.02
CA GLU A 199 -0.72 -7.21 -2.34
C GLU A 199 0.60 -6.87 -1.64
N GLU A 200 0.84 -5.59 -1.31
CA GLU A 200 1.89 -5.18 -0.36
C GLU A 200 1.51 -5.39 1.13
N SER A 201 0.25 -5.70 1.44
CA SER A 201 -0.25 -5.85 2.82
C SER A 201 -0.53 -7.29 3.23
N ASN A 202 0.01 -8.28 2.51
CA ASN A 202 -0.05 -9.68 2.95
C ASN A 202 1.26 -10.16 3.63
N SER A 203 2.15 -9.23 4.02
CA SER A 203 3.09 -9.51 5.10
C SER A 203 2.33 -9.42 6.41
N GLU A 204 2.36 -10.47 7.22
CA GLU A 204 2.02 -10.39 8.65
C GLU A 204 2.57 -9.06 9.20
N GLU A 205 1.73 -8.22 9.82
CA GLU A 205 2.17 -6.93 10.35
C GLU A 205 3.42 -7.15 11.19
N GLU A 206 4.55 -6.60 10.73
CA GLU A 206 5.85 -6.82 11.36
C GLU A 206 5.74 -6.49 12.86
N GLN A 207 5.84 -7.50 13.70
CA GLN A 207 5.77 -7.32 15.14
C GLN A 207 7.12 -6.82 15.65
N PHE A 208 7.09 -5.85 16.57
CA PHE A 208 8.29 -5.24 17.14
C PHE A 208 8.40 -5.55 18.63
N THR A 209 9.61 -5.90 19.08
CA THR A 209 9.98 -5.89 20.49
C THR A 209 10.87 -4.68 20.76
N PHE A 210 10.27 -3.62 21.31
CA PHE A 210 10.98 -2.39 21.62
C PHE A 210 11.82 -2.52 22.90
N PHE A 211 12.99 -1.88 22.88
CA PHE A 211 13.84 -1.70 24.06
C PHE A 211 14.57 -0.36 23.99
N PHE A 212 15.01 0.16 25.13
CA PHE A 212 15.75 1.43 25.21
C PHE A 212 16.46 1.58 26.56
N ARG A 213 15.79 1.16 27.64
CA ARG A 213 16.32 1.35 29.00
C ARG A 213 17.37 0.30 29.35
N LYS A 214 18.29 0.65 30.27
CA LYS A 214 19.37 -0.23 30.74
C LYS A 214 18.87 -1.52 31.41
N GLU A 215 17.65 -1.50 31.95
CA GLU A 215 17.04 -2.68 32.56
C GLU A 215 16.68 -3.74 31.51
N SER A 216 16.54 -3.36 30.24
CA SER A 216 16.29 -4.32 29.16
C SER A 216 17.52 -5.22 28.95
N PRO A 217 17.36 -6.54 28.86
CA PRO A 217 18.45 -7.46 28.57
C PRO A 217 19.11 -7.19 27.20
N PHE A 218 18.41 -6.50 26.30
CA PHE A 218 18.86 -6.15 24.95
C PHE A 218 19.73 -4.89 24.91
N SER A 219 19.71 -4.08 25.97
CA SER A 219 20.52 -2.86 26.04
C SER A 219 22.02 -3.18 26.12
N GLN A 220 22.85 -2.35 25.47
CA GLN A 220 24.31 -2.41 25.63
C GLN A 220 24.75 -2.05 27.06
N PHE A 221 23.93 -1.29 27.78
CA PHE A 221 24.20 -0.86 29.15
C PHE A 221 23.68 -1.85 30.20
N HIS A 222 23.05 -2.93 29.78
CA HIS A 222 22.57 -3.96 30.70
C HIS A 222 23.76 -4.64 31.39
N PRO A 223 23.81 -4.68 32.73
CA PRO A 223 24.85 -5.40 33.45
C PRO A 223 24.82 -6.88 33.10
N ALA A 224 25.88 -7.36 32.50
CA ALA A 224 26.05 -8.75 32.10
C ALA A 224 27.54 -9.03 31.97
N GLU A 225 28.09 -9.82 32.89
CA GLU A 225 29.49 -10.22 32.83
C GLU A 225 29.71 -11.26 31.73
N PHE A 226 30.74 -11.07 30.91
CA PHE A 226 31.19 -12.07 29.94
C PHE A 226 32.68 -11.86 29.62
N LYS A 227 33.31 -12.91 29.08
CA LYS A 227 34.75 -12.95 28.83
C LYS A 227 35.05 -13.17 27.33
N VAL A 228 35.94 -12.38 26.74
CA VAL A 228 36.44 -12.53 25.35
C VAL A 228 37.95 -12.33 25.35
N ASP A 229 38.70 -13.23 24.72
CA ASP A 229 40.18 -13.19 24.64
C ASP A 229 40.86 -12.93 25.98
N ASP A 230 40.41 -13.68 26.99
CA ASP A 230 40.85 -13.57 28.38
C ASP A 230 40.53 -12.27 29.13
N VAL A 231 39.83 -11.32 28.51
CA VAL A 231 39.38 -10.06 29.13
C VAL A 231 37.92 -10.18 29.58
N THR A 232 37.64 -9.79 30.82
CA THR A 232 36.28 -9.75 31.38
C THR A 232 35.65 -8.37 31.18
N PHE A 233 34.40 -8.35 30.75
CA PHE A 233 33.61 -7.15 30.54
C PHE A 233 32.33 -7.21 31.37
N ASN A 234 31.93 -6.10 31.99
CA ASN A 234 30.73 -6.01 32.82
C ASN A 234 29.43 -5.73 32.04
N CYS A 235 29.56 -5.27 30.79
CA CYS A 235 28.45 -5.01 29.88
C CYS A 235 28.97 -4.90 28.43
N ALA A 236 28.05 -4.96 27.46
CA ALA A 236 28.41 -4.90 26.05
C ALA A 236 28.95 -3.54 25.60
N GLU A 237 28.58 -2.44 26.28
CA GLU A 237 29.17 -1.11 26.02
C GLU A 237 30.67 -1.09 26.37
N GLN A 238 31.08 -1.74 27.46
CA GLN A 238 32.50 -1.83 27.85
C GLN A 238 33.32 -2.52 26.77
N TYR A 239 32.83 -3.68 26.31
CA TYR A 239 33.44 -4.41 25.20
C TYR A 239 33.52 -3.55 23.94
N MET A 240 32.41 -2.91 23.54
CA MET A 240 32.36 -2.10 22.32
C MET A 240 33.35 -0.93 22.37
N MET A 241 33.44 -0.21 23.50
CA MET A 241 34.37 0.92 23.64
C MET A 241 35.81 0.46 23.76
N TYR A 242 36.09 -0.67 24.43
CA TYR A 242 37.42 -1.26 24.49
C TYR A 242 37.90 -1.68 23.10
N GLN A 243 37.08 -2.41 22.34
CA GLN A 243 37.40 -2.81 20.97
C GLN A 243 37.56 -1.61 20.03
N LYS A 244 36.80 -0.53 20.27
CA LYS A 244 37.03 0.73 19.57
C LYS A 244 38.43 1.27 19.85
N ALA A 245 38.89 1.27 21.10
CA ALA A 245 40.25 1.66 21.45
C ALA A 245 41.30 0.76 20.78
N VAL A 246 41.06 -0.56 20.70
CA VAL A 246 41.93 -1.52 20.00
C VAL A 246 42.03 -1.20 18.51
N VAL A 247 40.91 -0.92 17.83
CA VAL A 247 40.88 -0.57 16.39
C VAL A 247 41.71 0.67 16.06
N PHE A 248 41.79 1.62 16.99
CA PHE A 248 42.57 2.86 16.82
C PHE A 248 43.91 2.85 17.56
N GLU A 249 44.34 1.68 18.04
CA GLU A 249 45.62 1.45 18.74
C GLU A 249 45.80 2.36 19.98
N ASP A 250 44.71 2.80 20.62
CA ASP A 250 44.74 3.64 21.81
C ASP A 250 44.69 2.81 23.09
N HIS A 251 45.77 2.08 23.36
CA HIS A 251 45.85 1.20 24.53
C HIS A 251 45.67 1.93 25.87
N ALA A 252 46.03 3.21 25.95
CA ALA A 252 45.91 4.01 27.17
C ALA A 252 44.45 4.27 27.56
N ILE A 253 43.59 4.67 26.62
CA ILE A 253 42.16 4.81 26.89
C ILE A 253 41.49 3.44 27.03
N GLY A 254 41.99 2.42 26.32
CA GLY A 254 41.53 1.04 26.45
C GLY A 254 41.65 0.51 27.89
N GLN A 255 42.79 0.77 28.54
CA GLN A 255 42.99 0.40 29.95
C GLN A 255 42.01 1.13 30.88
N GLN A 256 41.79 2.44 30.68
CA GLN A 256 40.82 3.20 31.47
C GLN A 256 39.38 2.69 31.29
N ILE A 257 39.04 2.20 30.10
CA ILE A 257 37.73 1.60 29.82
C ILE A 257 37.56 0.29 30.59
N LEU A 258 38.59 -0.55 30.66
CA LEU A 258 38.56 -1.82 31.41
C LEU A 258 38.46 -1.60 32.92
N GLU A 259 39.05 -0.53 33.44
CA GLU A 259 39.01 -0.17 34.87
C GLU A 259 37.69 0.52 35.29
N CYS A 260 36.83 0.88 34.34
CA CYS A 260 35.61 1.64 34.59
C CYS A 260 34.36 0.75 34.58
N ASP A 261 33.59 0.76 35.68
CA ASP A 261 32.38 -0.07 35.83
C ASP A 261 31.05 0.61 35.53
N VAL A 262 31.07 1.87 35.08
CA VAL A 262 29.87 2.70 34.94
C VAL A 262 29.57 2.96 33.46
N PRO A 263 28.52 2.38 32.85
CA PRO A 263 28.28 2.45 31.40
C PRO A 263 28.24 3.86 30.79
N PRO A 264 27.61 4.87 31.42
CA PRO A 264 27.71 6.25 30.93
C PRO A 264 29.15 6.81 30.90
N GLN A 265 30.00 6.44 31.86
CA GLN A 265 31.41 6.87 31.92
C GLN A 265 32.25 6.11 30.90
N ILE A 266 32.05 4.80 30.76
CA ILE A 266 32.64 3.96 29.70
C ILE A 266 32.38 4.59 28.32
N LYS A 267 31.13 4.96 28.03
CA LYS A 267 30.76 5.63 26.78
C LYS A 267 31.45 6.98 26.61
N ALA A 268 31.64 7.72 27.69
CA ALA A 268 32.35 9.00 27.67
C ALA A 268 33.86 8.81 27.39
N LEU A 269 34.47 7.76 27.92
CA LEU A 269 35.86 7.38 27.62
C LEU A 269 35.99 6.93 26.15
N GLY A 270 35.06 6.13 25.63
CA GLY A 270 35.06 5.71 24.23
C GLY A 270 34.87 6.85 23.20
N ARG A 271 34.40 8.03 23.63
CA ARG A 271 34.40 9.25 22.80
C ARG A 271 35.76 9.94 22.76
N GLN A 272 36.68 9.59 23.65
CA GLN A 272 38.03 10.18 23.77
C GLN A 272 39.11 9.34 23.09
N VAL A 273 38.73 8.24 22.42
CA VAL A 273 39.66 7.41 21.63
C VAL A 273 40.38 8.27 20.60
N ARG A 274 41.71 8.28 20.67
CA ARG A 274 42.57 9.04 19.76
C ARG A 274 42.54 8.43 18.36
N ASN A 275 42.88 9.25 17.36
CA ASN A 275 42.93 8.87 15.94
C ASN A 275 41.61 8.33 15.37
N TYR A 276 40.48 8.61 16.04
CA TYR A 276 39.17 8.15 15.61
C TYR A 276 38.86 8.63 14.19
N ASN A 277 38.40 7.68 13.37
CA ASN A 277 37.93 7.92 12.02
C ASN A 277 36.58 7.20 11.83
N ASP A 278 35.56 7.92 11.36
CA ASP A 278 34.22 7.37 11.20
C ASP A 278 34.18 6.24 10.18
N ASP A 279 34.88 6.33 9.06
CA ASP A 279 34.85 5.31 8.00
C ASP A 279 35.48 4.00 8.47
N VAL A 280 36.64 4.09 9.13
CA VAL A 280 37.31 2.94 9.77
C VAL A 280 36.37 2.31 10.81
N TRP A 281 35.79 3.12 11.69
CA TRP A 281 34.90 2.58 12.71
C TRP A 281 33.62 1.99 12.11
N ASN A 282 33.03 2.59 11.09
CA ASN A 282 31.85 2.09 10.39
C ASN A 282 32.11 0.72 9.74
N ALA A 283 33.33 0.47 9.26
CA ALA A 283 33.72 -0.83 8.71
C ALA A 283 33.83 -1.95 9.78
N HIS A 284 34.06 -1.60 11.05
CA HIS A 284 34.28 -2.57 12.12
C HIS A 284 33.13 -2.67 13.12
N CYS A 285 32.36 -1.60 13.34
CA CYS A 285 31.51 -1.48 14.52
C CYS A 285 30.41 -2.53 14.61
N GLN A 286 29.81 -2.93 13.47
CA GLN A 286 28.75 -3.94 13.48
C GLN A 286 29.29 -5.31 13.90
N ARG A 287 30.46 -5.72 13.37
CA ARG A 287 31.14 -6.96 13.75
C ARG A 287 31.46 -6.96 15.24
N VAL A 288 32.07 -5.89 15.74
CA VAL A 288 32.40 -5.73 17.17
C VAL A 288 31.13 -5.85 18.02
N VAL A 289 30.06 -5.12 17.69
CA VAL A 289 28.81 -5.18 18.47
C VAL A 289 28.20 -6.58 18.41
N LYS A 290 28.23 -7.27 17.26
CA LYS A 290 27.74 -8.65 17.14
C LYS A 290 28.54 -9.63 17.99
N GLU A 291 29.87 -9.56 17.98
CA GLU A 291 30.75 -10.41 18.79
C GLU A 291 30.52 -10.22 20.29
N GLY A 292 30.48 -8.96 20.76
CA GLY A 292 30.23 -8.66 22.17
C GLY A 292 28.85 -9.13 22.63
N ASN A 293 27.82 -8.93 21.80
CA ASN A 293 26.48 -9.44 22.11
C ASN A 293 26.43 -10.97 22.06
N ARG A 294 27.10 -11.62 21.10
CA ARG A 294 27.19 -13.09 21.07
C ARG A 294 27.79 -13.62 22.36
N ALA A 295 28.96 -13.12 22.77
CA ALA A 295 29.59 -13.52 24.03
C ALA A 295 28.68 -13.28 25.26
N LYS A 296 28.08 -12.09 25.36
CA LYS A 296 27.09 -11.76 26.39
C LYS A 296 25.96 -12.78 26.46
N PHE A 297 25.29 -13.06 25.34
CA PHE A 297 24.12 -13.93 25.30
C PHE A 297 24.48 -15.42 25.41
N THR A 298 25.62 -15.88 24.91
CA THR A 298 26.00 -17.30 25.02
C THR A 298 26.52 -17.66 26.41
N GLN A 299 27.16 -16.72 27.11
CA GLN A 299 27.70 -16.95 28.46
C GLN A 299 26.68 -16.68 29.58
N ASN A 300 25.55 -16.03 29.28
CA ASN A 300 24.49 -15.74 30.25
C ASN A 300 23.17 -16.43 29.85
N PRO A 301 22.89 -17.66 30.35
CA PRO A 301 21.74 -18.46 29.91
C PRO A 301 20.37 -17.79 30.06
N HIS A 302 20.19 -16.99 31.12
CA HIS A 302 18.94 -16.27 31.35
C HIS A 302 18.72 -15.15 30.31
N LEU A 303 19.78 -14.44 29.91
CA LEU A 303 19.72 -13.45 28.82
C LEU A 303 19.52 -14.14 27.48
N ARG A 304 20.19 -15.28 27.24
CA ARG A 304 19.97 -16.10 26.04
C ARG A 304 18.50 -16.43 25.88
N LYS A 305 17.87 -16.94 26.95
CA LYS A 305 16.45 -17.28 26.97
C LYS A 305 15.58 -16.07 26.67
N ALA A 306 15.89 -14.90 27.22
CA ALA A 306 15.16 -13.67 26.94
C ALA A 306 15.27 -13.24 25.46
N LEU A 307 16.45 -13.39 24.84
CA LEU A 307 16.65 -13.12 23.41
C LEU A 307 15.84 -14.07 22.53
N LEU A 308 15.93 -15.38 22.79
CA LEU A 308 15.20 -16.40 22.04
C LEU A 308 13.68 -16.24 22.15
N ALA A 309 13.18 -15.78 23.30
CA ALA A 309 11.74 -15.53 23.52
C ALA A 309 11.16 -14.42 22.63
N THR A 310 12.00 -13.63 21.94
CA THR A 310 11.56 -12.62 20.97
C THR A 310 11.39 -13.18 19.56
N GLN A 311 11.50 -14.49 19.36
CA GLN A 311 11.31 -15.11 18.06
C GLN A 311 9.96 -14.69 17.44
N GLY A 312 9.98 -14.36 16.14
CA GLY A 312 8.80 -13.85 15.43
C GLY A 312 8.62 -12.33 15.50
N THR A 313 9.48 -11.61 16.21
CA THR A 313 9.49 -10.13 16.21
C THR A 313 10.83 -9.57 15.73
N THR A 314 10.83 -8.32 15.28
CA THR A 314 12.06 -7.55 15.09
C THR A 314 12.39 -6.81 16.39
N LEU A 315 13.62 -6.92 16.87
CA LEU A 315 14.14 -6.16 18.02
C LEU A 315 14.38 -4.70 17.59
N VAL A 316 13.91 -3.75 18.40
CA VAL A 316 13.97 -2.32 18.06
C VAL A 316 14.49 -1.46 19.21
N GLU A 317 15.65 -0.84 19.02
CA GLU A 317 16.22 0.14 19.96
C GLU A 317 15.49 1.48 19.79
N ALA A 318 14.46 1.69 20.62
CA ALA A 318 13.55 2.83 20.65
C ALA A 318 14.16 4.07 21.34
N SER A 319 15.40 4.38 20.98
CA SER A 319 16.10 5.57 21.44
C SER A 319 15.61 6.82 20.68
N PRO A 320 15.07 7.85 21.36
CA PRO A 320 14.57 9.05 20.69
C PRO A 320 15.67 9.91 20.04
N ARG A 321 16.93 9.70 20.43
CA ARG A 321 18.07 10.54 20.04
C ARG A 321 19.08 9.80 19.18
N ASP A 322 19.18 8.48 19.30
CA ASP A 322 20.13 7.68 18.53
C ASP A 322 19.51 7.30 17.18
N ARG A 323 20.16 7.74 16.08
CA ARG A 323 19.74 7.45 14.71
C ARG A 323 20.61 6.41 14.01
N LYS A 324 21.69 5.94 14.65
CA LYS A 324 22.56 4.90 14.09
C LYS A 324 22.18 3.55 14.69
N TRP A 325 22.28 3.43 16.01
CA TRP A 325 21.98 2.18 16.70
C TRP A 325 20.50 2.00 17.01
N GLY A 326 19.77 3.11 17.15
CA GLY A 326 18.32 3.14 17.35
C GLY A 326 17.51 3.76 16.21
N ILE A 327 16.21 3.89 16.42
CA ILE A 327 15.24 4.38 15.41
C ILE A 327 14.99 5.89 15.44
N GLY A 328 15.59 6.62 16.38
CA GLY A 328 15.36 8.06 16.55
C GLY A 328 13.94 8.43 17.02
N LEU A 329 13.22 7.48 17.63
CA LEU A 329 11.86 7.61 18.14
C LEU A 329 11.73 6.82 19.45
N SER A 330 10.93 7.33 20.40
CA SER A 330 10.54 6.55 21.59
C SER A 330 9.50 5.50 21.23
N GLU A 331 9.46 4.40 21.97
CA GLU A 331 8.41 3.36 21.88
C GLU A 331 6.99 3.95 21.93
N LYS A 332 6.75 4.96 22.78
CA LYS A 332 5.44 5.61 22.91
C LYS A 332 4.99 6.42 21.68
N ASN A 333 5.87 6.63 20.70
CA ASN A 333 5.52 7.36 19.50
C ASN A 333 4.85 6.40 18.52
N MET A 334 3.64 6.71 18.05
CA MET A 334 2.94 5.85 17.08
C MET A 334 3.75 5.58 15.81
N LYS A 335 4.65 6.49 15.42
CA LYS A 335 5.58 6.30 14.29
C LYS A 335 6.62 5.20 14.58
N ALA A 336 6.95 4.89 15.83
CA ALA A 336 7.86 3.79 16.16
C ALA A 336 7.31 2.43 15.67
N HIS A 337 6.00 2.26 15.57
CA HIS A 337 5.34 1.02 15.11
C HIS A 337 5.24 0.87 13.60
N ASN A 338 5.88 1.76 12.82
CA ASN A 338 5.99 1.62 11.38
C ASN A 338 7.44 1.87 10.95
N ARG A 339 8.12 0.80 10.52
CA ARG A 339 9.52 0.83 10.05
C ARG A 339 9.77 1.92 9.00
N LYS A 340 8.81 2.19 8.11
CA LYS A 340 8.93 3.24 7.06
C LYS A 340 9.01 4.65 7.63
N THR A 341 8.65 4.85 8.89
CA THR A 341 8.64 6.17 9.54
C THR A 341 9.79 6.38 10.52
N TRP A 342 10.65 5.38 10.69
CA TRP A 342 11.86 5.49 11.50
C TRP A 342 12.82 6.53 10.93
N ARG A 343 13.54 7.19 11.83
CA ARG A 343 14.54 8.24 11.48
C ARG A 343 15.96 7.77 11.72
N GLY A 344 16.13 6.50 12.09
CA GLY A 344 17.39 5.88 12.40
C GLY A 344 17.46 4.46 11.88
N GLN A 345 18.68 3.90 11.88
CA GLN A 345 19.00 2.65 11.18
C GLN A 345 18.68 1.39 12.01
N ASN A 346 18.45 1.52 13.33
CA ASN A 346 18.21 0.37 14.23
C ASN A 346 19.30 -0.72 14.14
N LEU A 347 20.57 -0.36 13.93
CA LEU A 347 21.64 -1.35 13.74
C LEU A 347 21.76 -2.34 14.91
N LEU A 348 21.52 -1.89 16.14
CA LEU A 348 21.59 -2.77 17.31
C LEU A 348 20.46 -3.81 17.27
N GLY A 349 19.24 -3.37 16.97
CA GLY A 349 18.09 -4.26 16.83
C GLY A 349 18.30 -5.32 15.74
N ALA A 350 18.83 -4.90 14.58
CA ALA A 350 19.15 -5.80 13.48
C ALA A 350 20.18 -6.88 13.88
N ILE A 351 21.28 -6.47 14.53
CA ILE A 351 22.32 -7.40 15.01
C ILE A 351 21.76 -8.39 16.02
N LEU A 352 20.91 -7.95 16.94
CA LEU A 352 20.32 -8.83 17.95
C LEU A 352 19.31 -9.81 17.35
N THR A 353 18.51 -9.37 16.37
CA THR A 353 17.61 -10.23 15.59
C THR A 353 18.40 -11.28 14.82
N GLU A 354 19.45 -10.89 14.11
CA GLU A 354 20.33 -11.82 13.38
C GLU A 354 20.99 -12.83 14.32
N LEU A 355 21.57 -12.36 15.43
CA LEU A 355 22.20 -13.24 16.43
C LEU A 355 21.21 -14.22 17.04
N ARG A 356 19.98 -13.79 17.32
CA ARG A 356 18.92 -14.69 17.82
C ARG A 356 18.68 -15.82 16.82
N ASP A 357 18.51 -15.49 15.55
CA ASP A 357 18.15 -16.45 14.51
C ASP A 357 19.30 -17.46 14.27
N GLU A 358 20.56 -16.99 14.33
CA GLU A 358 21.74 -17.86 14.34
C GLU A 358 21.72 -18.84 15.52
N LEU A 359 21.48 -18.36 16.74
CA LEU A 359 21.43 -19.20 17.95
C LEU A 359 20.28 -20.22 17.94
N ILE A 360 19.16 -19.90 17.29
CA ILE A 360 18.04 -20.84 17.08
C ILE A 360 18.47 -21.95 16.12
N ALA A 361 19.09 -21.58 14.98
CA ALA A 361 19.55 -22.54 13.99
C ALA A 361 20.61 -23.50 14.56
N GLU A 362 21.57 -22.98 15.33
CA GLU A 362 22.58 -23.77 16.05
C GLU A 362 21.93 -24.78 17.03
N GLY A 363 20.86 -24.37 17.73
CA GLY A 363 20.13 -25.24 18.66
C GLY A 363 19.37 -26.39 17.97
N ALA A 364 18.72 -26.12 16.84
CA ALA A 364 17.96 -27.10 16.07
C ALA A 364 18.85 -28.21 15.45
N GLY A 365 20.08 -27.87 15.06
CA GLY A 365 21.05 -28.84 14.54
C GLY A 365 21.57 -29.82 15.60
N SER A 366 21.62 -29.42 16.87
CA SER A 366 22.14 -30.25 17.97
C SER A 366 21.17 -31.33 18.48
N SER A 367 19.88 -31.23 18.15
CA SER A 367 18.84 -32.20 18.57
C SER A 367 18.60 -33.36 17.59
N GLY A 368 19.35 -33.42 16.47
CA GLY A 368 19.15 -34.40 15.39
C GLY A 368 20.07 -35.62 15.40
N GLU A 369 21.10 -35.66 16.26
CA GLU A 369 22.09 -36.74 16.30
C GLU A 369 22.20 -37.35 17.70
N SER A 370 21.18 -38.10 18.13
CA SER A 370 21.32 -39.07 19.22
C SER A 370 20.29 -40.19 19.13
N SER A 371 20.37 -41.03 18.09
CA SER A 371 19.84 -42.40 18.16
C SER A 371 20.54 -43.32 17.15
N SER A 372 21.72 -43.78 17.49
CA SER A 372 22.19 -45.10 17.05
C SER A 372 23.22 -45.60 18.04
N ASP A 373 23.16 -46.91 18.27
CA ASP A 373 24.12 -47.74 18.98
C ASP A 373 23.97 -47.77 20.51
N ASP A 374 23.16 -48.70 21.00
CA ASP A 374 23.75 -49.88 21.61
C ASP A 374 22.78 -51.09 21.67
N GLN A 375 23.37 -52.29 21.55
CA GLN A 375 22.86 -53.65 21.81
C GLN A 375 22.59 -54.56 20.59
N THR A 376 23.65 -55.25 20.19
CA THR A 376 23.63 -56.70 19.87
C THR A 376 24.41 -57.45 20.93
#